data_AF-A0A2V6ATQ3-F1
#
_entry.id   AF-A0A2V6ATQ3-F1
#
_cell.length_a   1.000
_cell.length_b   1.000
_cell.length_c   1.000
_cell.angle_alpha   90.00
_cell.angle_beta   90.00
_cell.angle_gamma   90.00
#
_symmetry.space_group_name_H-M   'P 1'
#
loop_
_entity.id
_entity.type
_entity.pdbx_description
1 polymer ?
#
loop_
_entity_poly.entity_id
_entity_poly.type
_entity_poly.pdbx_seq_one_letter_code
_entity_poly.pdbx_strand_id
1 'polypeptide(L)'
;MKWRNQILALICLLVFAALGVLYFQNWVVQKPFGIILFIGEGLTAQRTAATRVYIGGADNPLAMDGLEFSARLRNHSADFAVPDSGAAASALATGMKVKNGTISVAESGAALKTILEIAQDEGRATGIVTDGALTNSTAAAFYAHASNAKQPREFASTLIERGAVDIALGGGAGEFNKEKLDRARIRVVHNLPELEQTTGWQQPRLLGLFAANDLPFTDEVAARTEQPSLADMVRRAIELLQINRHGYVLVVDAHLMAAAAWQNLGERTLRETAELDRAVRVGREYAGRNAAIIVCGDAA
;
A
#
# COMPACT_ATOMS: atom_id res chain seq x y z
N MET A 1 8.98 46.16 39.90
CA MET A 1 8.32 46.35 38.58
C MET A 1 6.82 46.34 38.78
N LYS A 2 6.05 47.18 38.07
CA LYS A 2 4.58 47.17 38.17
C LYS A 2 4.07 45.82 37.68
N TRP A 3 3.18 45.17 38.43
CA TRP A 3 2.59 43.85 38.12
C TRP A 3 2.09 43.71 36.67
N ARG A 4 1.59 44.81 36.08
CA ARG A 4 1.27 44.93 34.64
C ARG A 4 2.41 44.54 33.70
N ASN A 5 3.65 44.92 33.99
CA ASN A 5 4.80 44.60 33.15
C ASN A 5 5.18 43.12 33.26
N GLN A 6 4.97 42.50 34.43
CA GLN A 6 5.19 41.06 34.62
C GLN A 6 4.15 40.23 33.87
N ILE A 7 2.88 40.65 33.90
CA ILE A 7 1.81 40.02 33.11
C ILE A 7 2.11 40.15 31.61
N LEU A 8 2.49 41.34 31.15
CA LEU A 8 2.83 41.56 29.74
C LEU A 8 4.01 40.69 29.29
N ALA A 9 5.07 40.61 30.11
CA ALA A 9 6.22 39.75 29.84
C ALA A 9 5.84 38.26 29.76
N LEU A 10 4.96 37.79 30.67
CA LEU A 10 4.47 36.41 30.65
C LEU A 10 3.64 36.12 29.39
N ILE A 11 2.77 37.05 28.97
CA ILE A 11 1.99 36.90 27.73
C ILE A 11 2.93 36.83 26.52
N CYS A 12 3.93 37.71 26.42
CA CYS A 12 4.91 37.66 25.33
C CYS A 12 5.69 36.34 25.30
N LEU A 13 6.10 35.82 26.47
CA LEU A 13 6.78 34.53 26.57
C LEU A 13 5.89 33.38 26.11
N LEU A 14 4.61 33.36 26.52
CA LEU A 14 3.66 32.32 26.11
C LEU A 14 3.37 32.37 24.61
N VAL A 15 3.21 33.57 24.03
CA VAL A 15 3.03 33.72 22.57
C VAL A 15 4.28 33.26 21.81
N PHE A 16 5.48 33.63 22.27
CA PHE A 16 6.72 33.17 21.65
C PHE A 16 6.87 31.65 21.73
N ALA A 17 6.57 31.04 22.88
CA ALA A 17 6.59 29.59 23.04
C ALA A 17 5.56 28.91 22.13
N ALA A 18 4.34 29.43 22.04
CA ALA A 18 3.29 28.89 21.17
C ALA A 18 3.69 28.99 19.68
N LEU A 19 4.24 30.13 19.25
CA LEU A 19 4.77 30.30 17.90
C LEU A 19 5.96 29.37 17.63
N GLY A 20 6.84 29.16 18.62
CA GLY A 20 7.94 28.21 18.54
C GLY A 20 7.48 26.77 18.36
N VAL A 21 6.45 26.34 19.10
CA VAL A 21 5.83 25.02 18.95
C VAL A 21 5.18 24.88 17.58
N LEU A 22 4.41 25.87 17.15
CA LEU A 22 3.78 25.89 15.82
C LEU A 22 4.82 25.86 14.69
N TYR A 23 5.91 26.61 14.82
CA TYR A 23 7.00 26.60 13.87
C TYR A 23 7.68 25.23 13.82
N PHE A 24 8.02 24.66 14.98
CA PHE A 24 8.69 23.36 15.05
C PHE A 24 7.83 22.24 14.45
N GLN A 25 6.55 22.18 14.80
CA GLN A 25 5.64 21.14 14.32
C GLN A 25 5.35 21.22 12.82
N ASN A 26 5.27 22.43 12.25
CA ASN A 26 4.88 22.63 10.85
C ASN A 26 6.07 22.76 9.89
N TRP A 27 7.24 23.22 10.37
CA TRP A 27 8.39 23.55 9.51
C TRP A 27 9.64 22.72 9.80
N VAL A 28 9.83 22.22 11.03
CA VAL A 28 11.03 21.46 11.41
C VAL A 28 10.81 19.96 11.28
N VAL A 29 9.67 19.44 11.76
CA VAL A 29 9.29 18.04 11.52
C VAL A 29 8.75 17.92 10.10
N GLN A 30 9.61 17.60 9.14
CA GLN A 30 9.18 17.32 7.77
C GLN A 30 8.43 15.99 7.72
N LYS A 31 7.10 16.07 7.84
CA LYS A 31 6.22 14.92 7.57
C LYS A 31 6.35 14.57 6.08
N PRO A 32 6.55 13.30 5.71
CA PRO A 32 6.64 12.92 4.31
C PRO A 32 5.31 13.22 3.62
N PHE A 33 5.36 13.83 2.44
CA PHE A 33 4.18 14.15 1.66
C PHE A 33 3.50 12.87 1.16
N GLY A 34 4.28 11.96 0.57
CA GLY A 34 3.83 10.62 0.19
C GLY A 34 4.42 9.56 1.10
N ILE A 35 3.63 8.55 1.49
CA ILE A 35 4.12 7.33 2.12
C ILE A 35 3.74 6.18 1.19
N ILE A 36 4.72 5.42 0.72
CA ILE A 36 4.51 4.27 -0.16
C ILE A 36 5.08 3.03 0.51
N LEU A 37 4.22 2.06 0.82
CA LEU A 37 4.59 0.77 1.37
C LEU A 37 4.47 -0.29 0.28
N PHE A 38 5.61 -0.77 -0.22
CA PHE A 38 5.68 -1.94 -1.06
C PHE A 38 5.83 -3.19 -0.19
N ILE A 39 4.96 -4.15 -0.44
CA ILE A 39 4.92 -5.47 0.18
C ILE A 39 5.20 -6.47 -0.92
N GLY A 40 6.36 -7.11 -0.87
CA GLY A 40 6.63 -8.26 -1.73
C GLY A 40 6.25 -9.52 -0.98
N GLU A 41 5.19 -10.21 -1.39
CA GLU A 41 4.78 -11.44 -0.69
C GLU A 41 5.90 -12.48 -0.78
N GLY A 42 6.40 -12.96 0.37
CA GLY A 42 7.53 -13.89 0.39
C GLY A 42 8.90 -13.28 0.01
N LEU A 43 9.03 -11.94 0.03
CA LEU A 43 10.30 -11.27 -0.28
C LEU A 43 11.33 -11.48 0.84
N THR A 44 12.49 -12.03 0.49
CA THR A 44 13.61 -12.25 1.39
C THR A 44 14.93 -11.79 0.76
N ALA A 45 15.98 -11.64 1.56
CA ALA A 45 17.32 -11.33 1.06
C ALA A 45 17.85 -12.39 0.07
N GLN A 46 17.42 -13.65 0.21
CA GLN A 46 17.75 -14.72 -0.74
C GLN A 46 17.02 -14.52 -2.07
N ARG A 47 15.75 -14.11 -2.03
CA ARG A 47 14.96 -13.79 -3.22
C ARG A 47 15.59 -12.64 -4.00
N THR A 48 15.92 -11.53 -3.33
CA THR A 48 16.53 -10.37 -4.00
C THR A 48 17.86 -10.72 -4.66
N ALA A 49 18.73 -11.46 -3.96
CA ALA A 49 20.01 -11.92 -4.52
C ALA A 49 19.81 -12.80 -5.77
N ALA A 50 18.87 -13.75 -5.73
CA ALA A 50 18.55 -14.60 -6.88
C ALA A 50 18.00 -13.79 -8.07
N THR A 51 17.15 -12.80 -7.80
CA THR A 51 16.59 -11.92 -8.83
C THR A 51 17.67 -11.09 -9.52
N ARG A 52 18.68 -10.56 -8.79
CA ARG A 52 19.82 -9.85 -9.40
C ARG A 52 20.52 -10.71 -10.45
N VAL A 53 20.91 -11.92 -10.03
CA VAL A 53 21.59 -12.90 -10.90
C VAL A 53 20.75 -13.20 -12.13
N TYR A 54 19.45 -13.38 -11.96
CA TYR A 54 18.52 -13.70 -13.04
C TYR A 54 18.38 -12.58 -14.08
N ILE A 55 18.22 -11.32 -13.65
CA ILE A 55 17.92 -10.22 -14.59
C ILE A 55 19.16 -9.58 -15.23
N GLY A 56 20.32 -9.67 -14.60
CA GLY A 56 21.52 -8.95 -15.07
C GLY A 56 22.85 -9.38 -14.48
N GLY A 57 22.89 -10.47 -13.71
CA GLY A 57 24.10 -10.94 -13.03
C GLY A 57 24.23 -10.44 -11.59
N ALA A 58 25.22 -10.97 -10.86
CA ALA A 58 25.36 -10.75 -9.41
C ALA A 58 25.55 -9.27 -9.03
N ASP A 59 26.21 -8.49 -9.89
CA ASP A 59 26.51 -7.08 -9.68
C ASP A 59 25.40 -6.13 -10.18
N ASN A 60 24.30 -6.67 -10.73
CA ASN A 60 23.20 -5.83 -11.21
C ASN A 60 22.34 -5.33 -10.04
N PRO A 61 22.35 -4.03 -9.70
CA PRO A 61 21.58 -3.52 -8.57
C PRO A 61 20.09 -3.48 -8.89
N LEU A 62 19.27 -3.88 -7.92
CA LEU A 62 17.83 -3.65 -7.93
C LEU A 62 17.55 -2.19 -7.56
N ALA A 63 16.46 -1.61 -8.05
CA ALA A 63 15.99 -0.30 -7.62
C ALA A 63 15.75 -0.23 -6.10
N MET A 64 15.31 -1.33 -5.49
CA MET A 64 15.16 -1.45 -4.03
C MET A 64 16.51 -1.50 -3.26
N ASP A 65 17.60 -1.91 -3.91
CA ASP A 65 18.95 -1.88 -3.28
C ASP A 65 19.47 -0.46 -3.11
N GLY A 66 18.95 0.48 -3.90
CA GLY A 66 19.31 1.90 -3.83
C GLY A 66 18.55 2.70 -2.76
N LEU A 67 17.79 2.04 -1.89
CA LEU A 67 17.17 2.68 -0.72
C LEU A 67 18.22 2.89 0.37
N GLU A 68 18.21 4.07 0.98
CA GLU A 68 19.28 4.53 1.89
C GLU A 68 19.38 3.69 3.17
N PHE A 69 18.25 3.21 3.68
CA PHE A 69 18.15 2.49 4.95
C PHE A 69 17.71 1.05 4.73
N SER A 70 18.33 0.15 5.50
CA SER A 70 17.95 -1.26 5.57
C SER A 70 17.76 -1.67 7.03
N ALA A 71 16.76 -2.49 7.28
CA ALA A 71 16.45 -3.04 8.60
C ALA A 71 15.97 -4.49 8.48
N ARG A 72 16.10 -5.24 9.57
CA ARG A 72 15.56 -6.61 9.68
C ARG A 72 14.25 -6.58 10.45
N LEU A 73 13.20 -7.13 9.84
CA LEU A 73 11.88 -7.27 10.46
C LEU A 73 11.72 -8.64 11.13
N ARG A 74 10.94 -8.68 12.23
CA ARG A 74 10.43 -9.92 12.83
C ARG A 74 8.91 -9.92 12.75
N ASN A 75 8.36 -10.74 11.86
CA ASN A 75 6.97 -10.72 11.42
C ASN A 75 6.14 -11.94 11.84
N HIS A 76 6.62 -12.77 12.79
CA HIS A 76 5.80 -13.85 13.35
C HIS A 76 4.42 -13.33 13.80
N SER A 77 3.39 -14.16 13.67
CA SER A 77 2.04 -13.84 14.11
C SER A 77 1.91 -13.95 15.64
N ALA A 78 0.74 -13.65 16.18
CA ALA A 78 0.50 -13.74 17.63
C ALA A 78 0.54 -15.19 18.14
N ASP A 79 0.26 -16.17 17.28
CA ASP A 79 0.06 -17.58 17.63
C ASP A 79 0.99 -18.57 16.90
N PHE A 80 1.68 -18.15 15.83
CA PHE A 80 2.63 -18.99 15.11
C PHE A 80 3.95 -18.27 14.78
N ALA A 81 5.03 -19.05 14.70
CA ALA A 81 6.35 -18.55 14.30
C ALA A 81 6.38 -18.12 12.82
N VAL A 82 5.59 -18.80 11.98
CA VAL A 82 5.41 -18.47 10.56
C VAL A 82 4.01 -17.87 10.39
N PRO A 83 3.91 -16.58 10.02
CA PRO A 83 2.62 -15.93 9.80
C PRO A 83 1.99 -16.41 8.48
N ASP A 84 0.66 -16.26 8.35
CA ASP A 84 0.05 -16.16 7.01
C ASP A 84 0.11 -14.71 6.49
N SER A 85 -0.12 -14.51 5.19
CA SER A 85 -0.01 -13.17 4.58
C SER A 85 -0.96 -12.16 5.25
N GLY A 86 -2.17 -12.59 5.63
CA GLY A 86 -3.15 -11.76 6.33
C GLY A 86 -2.66 -11.27 7.69
N ALA A 87 -2.11 -12.14 8.54
CA ALA A 87 -1.60 -11.75 9.85
C ALA A 87 -0.35 -10.88 9.77
N ALA A 88 0.56 -11.19 8.83
CA ALA A 88 1.74 -10.37 8.59
C ALA A 88 1.37 -8.97 8.07
N ALA A 89 0.50 -8.89 7.07
CA ALA A 89 0.00 -7.62 6.54
C ALA A 89 -0.79 -6.84 7.59
N SER A 90 -1.56 -7.50 8.45
CA SER A 90 -2.26 -6.85 9.57
C SER A 90 -1.30 -6.20 10.57
N ALA A 91 -0.16 -6.83 10.83
CA ALA A 91 0.89 -6.24 11.67
C ALA A 91 1.52 -5.00 11.03
N LEU A 92 1.72 -5.01 9.71
CA LEU A 92 2.18 -3.83 8.95
C LEU A 92 1.11 -2.73 8.92
N ALA A 93 -0.15 -3.09 8.76
CA ALA A 93 -1.27 -2.16 8.63
C ALA A 93 -1.63 -1.49 9.95
N THR A 94 -1.55 -2.20 11.07
CA THR A 94 -2.08 -1.75 12.38
C THR A 94 -1.00 -1.50 13.44
N GLY A 95 0.23 -1.99 13.20
CA GLY A 95 1.30 -2.00 14.20
C GLY A 95 1.14 -3.07 15.28
N MET A 96 0.11 -3.93 15.19
CA MET A 96 -0.20 -4.96 16.19
C MET A 96 -0.21 -6.35 15.55
N LYS A 97 0.45 -7.32 16.22
CA LYS A 97 0.39 -8.72 15.80
C LYS A 97 -1.00 -9.29 16.04
N VAL A 98 -1.49 -10.05 15.07
CA VAL A 98 -2.79 -10.75 15.12
C VAL A 98 -2.59 -12.25 14.93
N LYS A 99 -3.64 -13.03 15.17
CA LYS A 99 -3.61 -14.49 14.96
C LYS A 99 -3.67 -14.83 13.47
N ASN A 100 -3.07 -15.94 13.07
CA ASN A 100 -3.25 -16.47 11.73
C ASN A 100 -4.74 -16.68 11.43
N GLY A 101 -5.14 -16.45 10.17
CA GLY A 101 -6.51 -16.55 9.70
C GLY A 101 -7.39 -15.34 10.05
N THR A 102 -6.83 -14.30 10.67
CA THR A 102 -7.56 -13.06 11.00
C THR A 102 -7.00 -11.86 10.23
N ILE A 103 -7.81 -10.81 10.09
CA ILE A 103 -7.48 -9.59 9.35
C ILE A 103 -7.75 -8.40 10.28
N SER A 104 -6.70 -7.68 10.67
CA SER A 104 -6.74 -6.41 11.41
C SER A 104 -7.73 -6.37 12.59
N VAL A 105 -7.76 -7.46 13.36
CA VAL A 105 -8.53 -7.59 14.62
C VAL A 105 -7.62 -8.01 15.76
N ALA A 106 -7.86 -7.46 16.94
CA ALA A 106 -7.21 -7.87 18.18
C ALA A 106 -7.65 -9.28 18.58
N GLU A 107 -6.93 -9.90 19.52
CA GLU A 107 -7.32 -11.21 20.06
C GLU A 107 -8.72 -11.21 20.70
N SER A 108 -9.17 -10.05 21.21
CA SER A 108 -10.53 -9.86 21.73
C SER A 108 -11.62 -9.81 20.64
N GLY A 109 -11.24 -9.79 19.35
CA GLY A 109 -12.12 -9.56 18.21
C GLY A 109 -12.38 -8.09 17.90
N ALA A 110 -11.77 -7.15 18.64
CA ALA A 110 -11.92 -5.72 18.38
C ALA A 110 -11.19 -5.30 17.10
N ALA A 111 -11.81 -4.44 16.29
CA ALA A 111 -11.17 -3.87 15.10
C ALA A 111 -9.93 -3.04 15.47
N LEU A 112 -8.82 -3.31 14.81
CA LEU A 112 -7.58 -2.55 14.94
C LEU A 112 -7.48 -1.55 13.80
N LYS A 113 -7.35 -0.27 14.15
CA LYS A 113 -7.30 0.81 13.17
C LYS A 113 -6.09 0.66 12.24
N THR A 114 -6.32 0.75 10.93
CA THR A 114 -5.27 0.59 9.93
C THR A 114 -4.59 1.92 9.60
N ILE A 115 -3.40 1.85 8.99
CA ILE A 115 -2.68 3.04 8.51
C ILE A 115 -3.46 3.81 7.45
N LEU A 116 -4.31 3.16 6.65
CA LEU A 116 -5.16 3.86 5.68
C LEU A 116 -6.31 4.59 6.37
N GLU A 117 -6.93 3.99 7.39
CA GLU A 117 -7.93 4.68 8.20
C GLU A 117 -7.32 5.86 8.98
N ILE A 118 -6.11 5.72 9.50
CA ILE A 118 -5.36 6.82 10.11
C ILE A 118 -5.07 7.92 9.08
N ALA A 119 -4.63 7.55 7.86
CA ALA A 119 -4.36 8.51 6.80
C ALA A 119 -5.61 9.29 6.40
N GLN A 120 -6.76 8.61 6.28
CA GLN A 120 -8.02 9.24 5.97
C GLN A 120 -8.46 10.25 7.05
N ASP A 121 -8.34 9.89 8.33
CA ASP A 121 -8.67 10.78 9.45
C ASP A 121 -7.78 12.04 9.47
N GLU A 122 -6.54 11.93 8.97
CA GLU A 122 -5.61 13.05 8.79
C GLU A 122 -5.83 13.80 7.45
N GLY A 123 -6.87 13.47 6.69
CA GLY A 123 -7.23 14.09 5.41
C GLY A 123 -6.33 13.72 4.23
N ARG A 124 -5.45 12.72 4.39
CA ARG A 124 -4.58 12.21 3.33
C ARG A 124 -5.37 11.31 2.38
N ALA A 125 -4.92 11.30 1.12
CA ALA A 125 -5.44 10.37 0.14
C ALA A 125 -4.91 8.95 0.40
N THR A 126 -5.72 7.95 0.08
CA THR A 126 -5.44 6.54 0.37
C THR A 126 -5.51 5.69 -0.88
N GLY A 127 -4.53 4.82 -1.08
CA GLY A 127 -4.51 3.93 -2.23
C GLY A 127 -4.03 2.53 -1.92
N ILE A 128 -4.56 1.57 -2.67
CA ILE A 128 -4.11 0.20 -2.73
C ILE A 128 -3.88 -0.19 -4.19
N VAL A 129 -2.73 -0.77 -4.46
CA VAL A 129 -2.38 -1.38 -5.74
C VAL A 129 -1.95 -2.81 -5.48
N THR A 130 -2.46 -3.77 -6.25
CA THR A 130 -2.00 -5.17 -6.19
C THR A 130 -2.02 -5.80 -7.57
N ASP A 131 -1.06 -6.68 -7.85
CA ASP A 131 -1.10 -7.58 -9.01
C ASP A 131 -1.92 -8.86 -8.74
N GLY A 132 -2.37 -9.06 -7.50
CA GLY A 132 -3.37 -10.08 -7.13
C GLY A 132 -4.80 -9.55 -7.16
N ALA A 133 -5.72 -10.31 -6.57
CA ALA A 133 -7.07 -9.85 -6.28
C ALA A 133 -7.07 -8.80 -5.16
N LEU A 134 -7.81 -7.69 -5.32
CA LEU A 134 -8.01 -6.68 -4.27
C LEU A 134 -8.64 -7.25 -2.98
N THR A 135 -9.21 -8.45 -3.06
CA THR A 135 -9.84 -9.20 -1.98
C THR A 135 -8.92 -10.26 -1.37
N ASN A 136 -7.64 -10.31 -1.77
CA ASN A 136 -6.65 -11.16 -1.09
C ASN A 136 -6.42 -10.67 0.35
N SER A 137 -5.85 -11.53 1.20
CA SER A 137 -5.67 -11.23 2.62
C SER A 137 -4.69 -10.08 2.88
N THR A 138 -3.67 -9.91 2.03
CA THR A 138 -2.62 -8.89 2.16
C THR A 138 -3.20 -7.49 1.95
N ALA A 139 -3.90 -7.28 0.84
CA ALA A 139 -4.61 -6.03 0.54
C ALA A 139 -5.75 -5.78 1.54
N ALA A 140 -6.55 -6.81 1.86
CA ALA A 140 -7.67 -6.69 2.80
C ALA A 140 -7.24 -6.23 4.20
N ALA A 141 -6.04 -6.57 4.66
CA ALA A 141 -5.51 -6.12 5.94
C ALA A 141 -5.46 -4.60 6.11
N PHE A 142 -5.41 -3.84 5.01
CA PHE A 142 -5.33 -2.38 5.06
C PHE A 142 -6.70 -1.68 5.09
N TYR A 143 -7.80 -2.38 4.79
CA TYR A 143 -9.13 -1.76 4.70
C TYR A 143 -10.28 -2.53 5.38
N ALA A 144 -10.06 -3.80 5.75
CA ALA A 144 -11.06 -4.66 6.37
C ALA A 144 -10.64 -5.10 7.77
N HIS A 145 -11.62 -5.53 8.56
CA HIS A 145 -11.41 -6.18 9.85
C HIS A 145 -12.28 -7.42 9.93
N ALA A 146 -11.67 -8.59 10.04
CA ALA A 146 -12.40 -9.85 10.02
C ALA A 146 -11.72 -10.90 10.88
N SER A 147 -12.54 -11.70 11.58
CA SER A 147 -12.06 -12.89 12.30
C SER A 147 -11.78 -14.09 11.39
N ASN A 148 -12.10 -13.98 10.09
CA ASN A 148 -11.81 -14.98 9.08
C ASN A 148 -11.29 -14.32 7.80
N ALA A 149 -10.05 -14.64 7.45
CA ALA A 149 -9.31 -14.13 6.29
C ALA A 149 -9.78 -14.68 4.94
N LYS A 150 -10.67 -15.69 4.92
CA LYS A 150 -11.13 -16.37 3.69
C LYS A 150 -12.53 -15.92 3.27
N GLN A 151 -12.73 -14.61 3.14
CA GLN A 151 -14.04 -14.02 2.85
C GLN A 151 -13.98 -12.96 1.73
N PRO A 152 -13.56 -13.34 0.52
CA PRO A 152 -13.27 -12.37 -0.55
C PRO A 152 -14.48 -11.51 -0.94
N ARG A 153 -15.70 -12.05 -0.94
CA ARG A 153 -16.94 -11.28 -1.22
C ARG A 153 -17.28 -10.26 -0.14
N GLU A 154 -16.96 -10.58 1.11
CA GLU A 154 -17.14 -9.65 2.23
C GLU A 154 -16.12 -8.52 2.13
N PHE A 155 -14.88 -8.83 1.76
CA PHE A 155 -13.85 -7.82 1.51
C PHE A 155 -14.19 -6.94 0.31
N ALA A 156 -14.69 -7.50 -0.80
CA ALA A 156 -15.20 -6.72 -1.92
C ALA A 156 -16.30 -5.76 -1.48
N SER A 157 -17.28 -6.25 -0.71
CA SER A 157 -18.35 -5.40 -0.16
C SER A 157 -17.78 -4.30 0.75
N THR A 158 -16.83 -4.65 1.62
CA THR A 158 -16.17 -3.71 2.53
C THR A 158 -15.42 -2.61 1.76
N LEU A 159 -14.68 -2.95 0.70
CA LEU A 159 -13.94 -1.97 -0.11
C LEU A 159 -14.88 -0.98 -0.82
N ILE A 160 -16.03 -1.47 -1.29
CA ILE A 160 -17.08 -0.63 -1.89
C ILE A 160 -17.76 0.25 -0.84
N GLU A 161 -18.08 -0.30 0.34
CA GLU A 161 -18.95 0.36 1.32
C GLU A 161 -18.17 1.29 2.27
N ARG A 162 -16.97 0.88 2.71
CA ARG A 162 -16.08 1.70 3.53
C ARG A 162 -15.28 2.64 2.63
N GLY A 163 -15.49 3.93 2.81
CA GLY A 163 -14.80 4.99 2.08
C GLY A 163 -13.30 5.13 2.39
N ALA A 164 -12.66 4.14 3.01
CA ALA A 164 -11.29 4.22 3.54
C ALA A 164 -10.18 4.07 2.49
N VAL A 165 -10.55 3.73 1.25
CA VAL A 165 -9.63 3.62 0.12
C VAL A 165 -10.18 4.46 -1.02
N ASP A 166 -9.42 5.44 -1.46
CA ASP A 166 -9.80 6.35 -2.54
C ASP A 166 -9.50 5.80 -3.93
N ILE A 167 -8.37 5.09 -4.06
CA ILE A 167 -7.94 4.43 -5.29
C ILE A 167 -7.58 2.98 -4.99
N ALA A 168 -8.27 2.03 -5.61
CA ALA A 168 -7.96 0.61 -5.50
C ALA A 168 -7.75 0.03 -6.90
N LEU A 169 -6.55 -0.48 -7.20
CA LEU A 169 -6.18 -1.00 -8.52
C LEU A 169 -5.70 -2.45 -8.40
N GLY A 170 -6.32 -3.38 -9.12
CA GLY A 170 -5.87 -4.77 -9.15
C GLY A 170 -6.85 -5.73 -9.83
N GLY A 171 -6.78 -6.99 -9.46
CA GLY A 171 -7.68 -8.04 -9.92
C GLY A 171 -8.89 -8.27 -9.02
N GLY A 172 -9.54 -9.42 -9.19
CA GLY A 172 -10.60 -9.91 -8.33
C GLY A 172 -12.01 -9.48 -8.74
N ALA A 173 -12.21 -9.05 -10.00
CA ALA A 173 -13.50 -8.55 -10.49
C ALA A 173 -14.67 -9.53 -10.28
N GLY A 174 -14.39 -10.84 -10.23
CA GLY A 174 -15.40 -11.88 -9.99
C GLY A 174 -16.04 -11.84 -8.59
N GLU A 175 -15.38 -11.20 -7.62
CA GLU A 175 -15.84 -11.12 -6.23
C GLU A 175 -16.73 -9.90 -5.96
N PHE A 176 -16.73 -8.90 -6.86
CA PHE A 176 -17.47 -7.66 -6.70
C PHE A 176 -18.91 -7.80 -7.19
N ASN A 177 -19.88 -7.46 -6.32
CA ASN A 177 -21.27 -7.38 -6.74
C ASN A 177 -21.50 -6.12 -7.58
N LYS A 178 -21.75 -6.31 -8.88
CA LYS A 178 -21.96 -5.22 -9.84
C LYS A 178 -23.15 -4.31 -9.51
N GLU A 179 -24.18 -4.84 -8.84
CA GLU A 179 -25.37 -4.07 -8.45
C GLU A 179 -25.06 -3.08 -7.31
N LYS A 180 -24.02 -3.36 -6.51
CA LYS A 180 -23.57 -2.48 -5.43
C LYS A 180 -22.61 -1.38 -5.90
N LEU A 181 -22.12 -1.44 -7.14
CA LEU A 181 -21.22 -0.44 -7.71
C LEU A 181 -21.99 0.80 -8.16
N ASP A 182 -22.19 1.72 -7.23
CA ASP A 182 -22.79 3.02 -7.52
C ASP A 182 -21.83 3.91 -8.31
N ARG A 183 -22.14 4.11 -9.60
CA ARG A 183 -21.33 4.92 -10.54
C ARG A 183 -21.21 6.39 -10.13
N ALA A 184 -22.11 6.90 -9.29
CA ALA A 184 -22.00 8.25 -8.76
C ALA A 184 -20.88 8.37 -7.70
N ARG A 185 -20.53 7.26 -7.04
CA ARG A 185 -19.53 7.21 -5.95
C ARG A 185 -18.23 6.51 -6.34
N ILE A 186 -18.29 5.60 -7.31
CA ILE A 186 -17.15 4.79 -7.75
C ILE A 186 -17.07 4.76 -9.27
N ARG A 187 -15.96 5.24 -9.82
CA ARG A 187 -15.57 5.03 -11.21
C ARG A 187 -14.82 3.71 -11.30
N VAL A 188 -15.32 2.82 -12.15
CA VAL A 188 -14.66 1.54 -12.43
C VAL A 188 -13.93 1.62 -13.76
N VAL A 189 -12.68 1.16 -13.78
CA VAL A 189 -11.85 1.01 -14.99
C VAL A 189 -11.40 -0.44 -15.13
N HIS A 190 -11.27 -0.92 -16.37
CA HIS A 190 -11.07 -2.34 -16.66
C HIS A 190 -9.80 -2.67 -17.43
N ASN A 191 -9.08 -1.65 -17.90
CA ASN A 191 -7.87 -1.81 -18.70
C ASN A 191 -6.95 -0.59 -18.55
N LEU A 192 -5.73 -0.70 -19.06
CA LEU A 192 -4.72 0.34 -19.05
C LEU A 192 -5.18 1.61 -19.79
N PRO A 193 -5.77 1.55 -21.01
CA PRO A 193 -6.30 2.74 -21.68
C PRO A 193 -7.30 3.54 -20.83
N GLU A 194 -8.26 2.89 -20.18
CA GLU A 194 -9.23 3.54 -19.28
C GLU A 194 -8.55 4.16 -18.05
N LEU A 195 -7.54 3.48 -17.49
CA LEU A 195 -6.75 3.98 -16.36
C LEU A 195 -5.93 5.23 -16.75
N GLU A 196 -5.33 5.24 -17.94
CA GLU A 196 -4.61 6.41 -18.48
C GLU A 196 -5.52 7.61 -18.71
N GLN A 197 -6.75 7.37 -19.20
CA GLN A 197 -7.72 8.42 -19.47
C GLN A 197 -8.33 9.04 -18.20
N THR A 198 -8.06 8.47 -17.02
CA THR A 198 -8.57 8.99 -15.76
C THR A 198 -7.77 10.22 -15.32
N THR A 199 -8.35 11.42 -15.42
CA THR A 199 -7.66 12.69 -15.12
C THR A 199 -7.77 13.17 -13.67
N GLY A 200 -8.56 12.49 -12.83
CA GLY A 200 -8.73 12.82 -11.41
C GLY A 200 -9.63 11.83 -10.67
N TRP A 201 -9.54 11.81 -9.33
CA TRP A 201 -10.18 10.80 -8.47
C TRP A 201 -10.99 11.36 -7.29
N GLN A 202 -10.98 12.68 -7.03
CA GLN A 202 -11.51 13.25 -5.77
C GLN A 202 -12.96 12.82 -5.47
N GLN A 203 -13.82 12.81 -6.48
CA GLN A 203 -15.09 12.07 -6.53
C GLN A 203 -15.49 11.92 -8.01
N PRO A 204 -15.91 10.73 -8.46
CA PRO A 204 -16.01 9.47 -7.72
C PRO A 204 -14.64 8.82 -7.41
N ARG A 205 -14.58 7.96 -6.37
CA ARG A 205 -13.42 7.10 -6.05
C ARG A 205 -13.07 6.21 -7.25
N LEU A 206 -11.82 5.77 -7.36
CA LEU A 206 -11.36 4.95 -8.48
C LEU A 206 -11.18 3.49 -8.08
N LEU A 207 -11.82 2.59 -8.84
CA LEU A 207 -11.68 1.14 -8.69
C LEU A 207 -11.23 0.53 -10.04
N GLY A 208 -9.99 0.07 -10.11
CA GLY A 208 -9.45 -0.67 -11.24
C GLY A 208 -9.63 -2.18 -11.03
N LEU A 209 -10.38 -2.82 -11.92
CA LEU A 209 -10.66 -4.26 -11.93
C LEU A 209 -10.22 -4.86 -13.26
N PHE A 210 -8.96 -5.29 -13.32
CA PHE A 210 -8.27 -5.65 -14.56
C PHE A 210 -8.32 -7.15 -14.90
N ALA A 211 -8.69 -8.00 -13.94
CA ALA A 211 -8.84 -9.44 -14.10
C ALA A 211 -9.96 -9.99 -13.22
N ALA A 212 -10.52 -11.15 -13.60
CA ALA A 212 -11.57 -11.81 -12.83
C ALA A 212 -11.07 -12.28 -11.45
N ASN A 213 -9.84 -12.80 -11.41
CA ASN A 213 -9.09 -13.20 -10.22
C ASN A 213 -7.81 -12.35 -10.16
N ASP A 214 -6.67 -12.93 -9.75
CA ASP A 214 -5.36 -12.29 -9.88
C ASP A 214 -5.05 -11.89 -11.33
N LEU A 215 -4.16 -10.91 -11.52
CA LEU A 215 -3.68 -10.58 -12.85
C LEU A 215 -2.89 -11.78 -13.42
N PRO A 216 -2.94 -12.03 -14.74
CA PRO A 216 -2.00 -12.89 -15.43
C PRO A 216 -0.54 -12.55 -15.12
N PHE A 217 0.30 -13.58 -15.01
CA PHE A 217 1.74 -13.42 -14.82
C PHE A 217 2.38 -12.63 -15.97
N THR A 218 3.49 -11.96 -15.69
CA THR A 218 4.20 -11.09 -16.63
C THR A 218 4.61 -11.82 -17.92
N ASP A 219 4.86 -13.14 -17.89
CA ASP A 219 5.17 -13.95 -19.07
C ASP A 219 3.94 -14.41 -19.88
N GLU A 220 2.74 -14.30 -19.31
CA GLU A 220 1.46 -14.66 -19.96
C GLU A 220 0.79 -13.45 -20.63
N VAL A 221 1.24 -12.25 -20.28
CA VAL A 221 0.78 -10.98 -20.87
C VAL A 221 1.41 -10.81 -22.24
N ALA A 222 0.62 -11.02 -23.30
CA ALA A 222 1.07 -10.70 -24.66
C ALA A 222 1.40 -9.20 -24.79
N ALA A 223 2.38 -8.85 -25.64
CA ALA A 223 2.83 -7.47 -25.87
C ALA A 223 1.73 -6.50 -26.38
N ARG A 224 0.53 -7.01 -26.69
CA ARG A 224 -0.64 -6.25 -27.16
C ARG A 224 -1.86 -6.35 -26.23
N THR A 225 -1.70 -6.89 -25.03
CA THR A 225 -2.81 -6.83 -24.05
C THR A 225 -2.99 -5.40 -23.57
N GLU A 226 -4.19 -5.08 -23.09
CA GLU A 226 -4.49 -3.82 -22.44
C GLU A 226 -4.40 -3.94 -20.90
N GLN A 227 -3.77 -4.99 -20.38
CA GLN A 227 -3.59 -5.18 -18.94
C GLN A 227 -2.50 -4.23 -18.43
N PRO A 228 -2.75 -3.44 -17.38
CA PRO A 228 -1.69 -2.67 -16.74
C PRO A 228 -0.73 -3.59 -15.99
N SER A 229 0.56 -3.29 -16.06
CA SER A 229 1.54 -3.92 -15.17
C SER A 229 1.47 -3.32 -13.75
N LEU A 230 2.10 -3.97 -12.77
CA LEU A 230 2.17 -3.45 -11.40
C LEU A 230 2.78 -2.05 -11.40
N ALA A 231 3.87 -1.85 -12.15
CA ALA A 231 4.50 -0.54 -12.25
C ALA A 231 3.60 0.52 -12.93
N ASP A 232 2.77 0.15 -13.91
CA ASP A 232 1.80 1.09 -14.50
C ASP A 232 0.75 1.52 -13.47
N MET A 233 0.22 0.56 -12.71
CA MET A 233 -0.75 0.84 -11.65
C MET A 233 -0.14 1.73 -10.56
N VAL A 234 1.10 1.46 -10.14
CA VAL A 234 1.81 2.29 -9.15
C VAL A 234 2.01 3.71 -9.67
N ARG A 235 2.48 3.89 -10.90
CA ARG A 235 2.65 5.22 -11.50
C ARG A 235 1.33 6.00 -11.45
N ARG A 236 0.26 5.39 -11.95
CA ARG A 236 -1.06 6.02 -12.03
C ARG A 236 -1.64 6.32 -10.66
N ALA A 237 -1.48 5.41 -9.70
CA ALA A 237 -1.90 5.66 -8.32
C ALA A 237 -1.17 6.87 -7.73
N ILE A 238 0.15 6.97 -7.89
CA ILE A 238 0.93 8.12 -7.38
C ILE A 238 0.48 9.42 -8.05
N GLU A 239 0.43 9.47 -9.38
CA GLU A 239 0.05 10.67 -10.14
C GLU A 239 -1.34 11.19 -9.73
N LEU A 240 -2.27 10.28 -9.49
CA LEU A 240 -3.61 10.62 -9.02
C LEU A 240 -3.58 11.09 -7.56
N LEU A 241 -3.03 10.29 -6.63
CA LEU A 241 -3.04 10.58 -5.20
C LEU A 241 -2.30 11.87 -4.83
N GLN A 242 -1.24 12.22 -5.54
CA GLN A 242 -0.45 13.44 -5.32
C GLN A 242 -1.24 14.75 -5.49
N ILE A 243 -2.41 14.71 -6.13
CA ILE A 243 -3.31 15.87 -6.25
C ILE A 243 -3.80 16.33 -4.86
N ASN A 244 -3.85 15.46 -3.85
CA ASN A 244 -4.25 15.84 -2.51
C ASN A 244 -3.14 16.64 -1.79
N ARG A 245 -3.47 17.87 -1.39
CA ARG A 245 -2.55 18.78 -0.68
C ARG A 245 -2.14 18.30 0.71
N HIS A 246 -2.91 17.43 1.34
CA HIS A 246 -2.57 16.85 2.64
C HIS A 246 -1.56 15.69 2.53
N GLY A 247 -1.24 15.26 1.30
CA GLY A 247 -0.39 14.12 1.04
C GLY A 247 -1.19 12.82 0.86
N TYR A 248 -0.48 11.70 0.80
CA TYR A 248 -1.09 10.41 0.52
C TYR A 248 -0.37 9.24 1.22
N VAL A 249 -1.08 8.13 1.34
CA VAL A 249 -0.56 6.81 1.72
C VAL A 249 -0.97 5.81 0.65
N LEU A 250 0.02 5.13 0.07
CA LEU A 250 -0.17 4.12 -0.96
C LEU A 250 0.41 2.79 -0.47
N VAL A 251 -0.40 1.74 -0.52
CA VAL A 251 0.04 0.37 -0.28
C VAL A 251 0.13 -0.34 -1.62
N VAL A 252 1.25 -1.00 -1.88
CA VAL A 252 1.50 -1.77 -3.09
C VAL A 252 1.81 -3.20 -2.68
N ASP A 253 1.01 -4.14 -3.16
CA ASP A 253 1.12 -5.56 -2.88
C ASP A 253 1.54 -6.31 -4.15
N ALA A 254 2.75 -6.88 -4.15
CA ALA A 254 3.24 -7.76 -5.19
C ALA A 254 2.97 -9.22 -4.78
N HIS A 255 1.75 -9.66 -5.06
CA HIS A 255 1.20 -10.96 -4.75
C HIS A 255 1.71 -12.06 -5.69
N LEU A 256 1.83 -11.77 -6.99
CA LEU A 256 2.11 -12.79 -8.00
C LEU A 256 3.44 -13.51 -7.79
N MET A 257 4.43 -12.87 -7.17
CA MET A 257 5.68 -13.55 -6.85
C MET A 257 5.49 -14.69 -5.83
N ALA A 258 4.62 -14.54 -4.84
CA ALA A 258 4.27 -15.62 -3.93
C ALA A 258 3.39 -16.66 -4.61
N ALA A 259 2.44 -16.25 -5.44
CA ALA A 259 1.59 -17.15 -6.21
C ALA A 259 2.41 -18.08 -7.12
N ALA A 260 3.45 -17.56 -7.77
CA ALA A 260 4.40 -18.36 -8.55
C ALA A 260 5.23 -19.30 -7.66
N ALA A 261 5.67 -18.82 -6.49
CA ALA A 261 6.45 -19.60 -5.55
C ALA A 261 5.68 -20.80 -4.98
N TRP A 262 4.41 -20.63 -4.62
CA TRP A 262 3.54 -21.71 -4.13
C TRP A 262 3.35 -22.83 -5.17
N GLN A 263 3.46 -22.49 -6.46
CA GLN A 263 3.39 -23.43 -7.58
C GLN A 263 4.76 -24.00 -7.97
N ASN A 264 5.84 -23.68 -7.23
CA ASN A 264 7.22 -24.04 -7.54
C ASN A 264 7.69 -23.54 -8.93
N LEU A 265 7.16 -22.42 -9.40
CA LEU A 265 7.53 -21.80 -10.68
C LEU A 265 8.68 -20.81 -10.44
N GLY A 266 9.91 -21.34 -10.40
CA GLY A 266 11.11 -20.59 -10.04
C GLY A 266 11.38 -19.37 -10.94
N GLU A 267 11.41 -19.57 -12.26
CA GLU A 267 11.63 -18.47 -13.23
C GLU A 267 10.56 -17.38 -13.09
N ARG A 268 9.28 -17.77 -13.04
CA ARG A 268 8.17 -16.83 -12.85
C ARG A 268 8.31 -16.05 -11.56
N THR A 269 8.71 -16.71 -10.47
CA THR A 269 8.89 -16.00 -9.22
C THR A 269 9.96 -14.91 -9.32
N LEU A 270 11.09 -15.20 -9.98
CA LEU A 270 12.15 -14.21 -10.16
C LEU A 270 11.72 -13.08 -11.11
N ARG A 271 10.92 -13.41 -12.13
CA ARG A 271 10.32 -12.44 -13.06
C ARG A 271 9.34 -11.50 -12.35
N GLU A 272 8.43 -12.01 -11.53
CA GLU A 272 7.50 -11.18 -10.75
C GLU A 272 8.23 -10.37 -9.67
N THR A 273 9.31 -10.90 -9.08
CA THR A 273 10.16 -10.11 -8.18
C THR A 273 10.83 -8.94 -8.93
N ALA A 274 11.19 -9.14 -10.21
CA ALA A 274 11.72 -8.06 -11.05
C ALA A 274 10.65 -7.01 -11.40
N GLU A 275 9.39 -7.42 -11.52
CA GLU A 275 8.26 -6.49 -11.70
C GLU A 275 8.02 -5.65 -10.44
N LEU A 276 8.11 -6.24 -9.24
CA LEU A 276 8.16 -5.46 -7.99
C LEU A 276 9.32 -4.45 -8.01
N ASP A 277 10.52 -4.86 -8.42
CA ASP A 277 11.65 -3.92 -8.53
C ASP A 277 11.37 -2.76 -9.50
N ARG A 278 10.74 -3.06 -10.64
CA ARG A 278 10.30 -2.04 -11.60
C ARG A 278 9.27 -1.10 -10.98
N ALA A 279 8.31 -1.62 -10.21
CA ALA A 279 7.33 -0.80 -9.50
C ALA A 279 7.98 0.09 -8.43
N VAL A 280 9.00 -0.41 -7.71
CA VAL A 280 9.80 0.39 -6.77
C VAL A 280 10.57 1.50 -7.50
N ARG A 281 11.16 1.21 -8.67
CA ARG A 281 11.81 2.23 -9.51
C ARG A 281 10.84 3.35 -9.88
N VAL A 282 9.65 2.99 -10.37
CA VAL A 282 8.57 3.95 -10.65
C VAL A 282 8.18 4.73 -9.40
N GLY A 283 8.05 4.07 -8.25
CA GLY A 283 7.79 4.74 -6.97
C GLY A 283 8.83 5.83 -6.69
N ARG A 284 10.12 5.53 -6.85
CA ARG A 284 11.21 6.49 -6.64
C ARG A 284 11.19 7.66 -7.63
N GLU A 285 10.82 7.40 -8.88
CA GLU A 285 10.76 8.42 -9.93
C GLU A 285 9.57 9.37 -9.74
N TYR A 286 8.40 8.84 -9.38
CA TYR A 286 7.16 9.61 -9.37
C TYR A 286 6.77 10.17 -8.00
N ALA A 287 7.18 9.57 -6.88
CA ALA A 287 6.71 9.97 -5.55
C ALA A 287 7.17 11.37 -5.09
N GLY A 288 8.18 11.93 -5.75
CA GLY A 288 8.75 13.23 -5.40
C GLY A 288 9.73 13.17 -4.23
N ARG A 289 10.45 14.29 -3.99
CA ARG A 289 11.59 14.34 -3.06
C ARG A 289 11.24 14.13 -1.58
N ASN A 290 10.00 14.39 -1.19
CA ASN A 290 9.54 14.33 0.20
C ASN A 290 8.70 13.07 0.47
N ALA A 291 8.87 12.00 -0.30
CA ALA A 291 8.17 10.74 -0.08
C ALA A 291 9.01 9.76 0.75
N ALA A 292 8.35 9.04 1.67
CA ALA A 292 8.91 7.88 2.32
C ALA A 292 8.53 6.64 1.51
N ILE A 293 9.52 5.88 1.03
CA ILE A 293 9.31 4.63 0.31
C ILE A 293 9.88 3.50 1.15
N ILE A 294 9.04 2.52 1.48
CA ILE A 294 9.37 1.36 2.29
C ILE A 294 9.13 0.13 1.44
N VAL A 295 10.08 -0.79 1.41
CA VAL A 295 9.95 -2.09 0.76
C VAL A 295 10.19 -3.17 1.81
N CYS A 296 9.25 -4.07 1.98
CA CYS A 296 9.37 -5.17 2.94
C CYS A 296 8.71 -6.44 2.42
N GLY A 297 9.09 -7.58 3.00
CA GLY A 297 8.37 -8.83 2.84
C GLY A 297 7.42 -9.07 3.99
N ASP A 298 6.37 -9.84 3.74
CA ASP A 298 5.39 -10.28 4.72
C ASP A 298 5.69 -11.68 5.31
N ALA A 299 6.59 -12.47 4.68
CA ALA A 299 6.97 -13.81 5.14
C ALA A 299 8.23 -13.84 6.01
N ALA A 300 8.30 -14.83 6.90
CA ALA A 300 9.49 -15.15 7.72
C ALA A 300 10.42 -16.13 7.00
#